data_AF-A0A559V0F5-F1
#
_entry.id   AF-A0A559V0F5-F1
#
_cell.length_a   1.000
_cell.length_b   1.000
_cell.length_c   1.000
_cell.angle_alpha   90.00
_cell.angle_beta   90.00
_cell.angle_gamma   90.00
#
_symmetry.space_group_name_H-M   'P 1'
#
loop_
_entity.id
_entity.type
_entity.pdbx_description
1 polymer ?
#
loop_
_entity_poly.entity_id
_entity_poly.type
_entity_poly.pdbx_seq_one_letter_code
_entity_poly.pdbx_strand_id
1 'polypeptide(L)'
;MTTPFRGKVGHVFDVIRKYAARFGSSSHVGAVDTRDRRAHNLFEAAAAYVAACAEDDQDRIDEAAAWVSPEALSFGVNELACRAVIALARERDASPGAVARDLLGLPAA
;
A
#
# COMPACT_ATOMS: atom_id res chain seq x y z
N MET A 1 -7.65 -32.18 26.23
CA MET A 1 -6.74 -31.11 26.69
C MET A 1 -5.86 -30.71 25.50
N THR A 2 -5.83 -29.42 25.23
CA THR A 2 -5.50 -28.75 23.95
C THR A 2 -4.00 -28.67 23.67
N THR A 3 -3.62 -28.87 22.41
CA THR A 3 -2.31 -28.52 21.84
C THR A 3 -2.23 -27.02 21.53
N PRO A 4 -1.05 -26.37 21.64
CA PRO A 4 -0.88 -25.00 21.16
C PRO A 4 -0.29 -25.00 19.75
N PHE A 5 -0.99 -24.39 18.79
CA PHE A 5 -0.46 -24.08 17.47
C PHE A 5 0.38 -22.81 17.58
N ARG A 6 1.70 -22.95 17.50
CA ARG A 6 2.66 -21.82 17.45
C ARG A 6 2.73 -21.29 16.02
N GLY A 7 1.92 -20.29 15.70
CA GLY A 7 1.90 -19.60 14.40
C GLY A 7 2.99 -18.54 14.31
N LYS A 8 3.84 -18.67 13.30
CA LYS A 8 5.01 -17.83 13.02
C LYS A 8 4.55 -16.53 12.37
N VAL A 9 4.54 -15.44 13.13
CA VAL A 9 4.30 -14.08 12.60
C VAL A 9 5.58 -13.65 11.89
N GLY A 10 5.54 -13.59 10.56
CA GLY A 10 6.65 -13.05 9.78
C GLY A 10 6.74 -13.65 8.39
N HIS A 11 5.82 -13.29 7.49
CA HIS A 11 6.07 -13.37 6.03
C HIS A 11 5.13 -12.51 5.16
N VAL A 12 4.26 -11.69 5.73
CA VAL A 12 3.39 -10.77 4.95
C VAL A 12 4.16 -9.53 4.47
N PHE A 13 5.13 -9.06 5.28
CA PHE A 13 5.94 -7.87 4.96
C PHE A 13 6.98 -8.10 3.84
N ASP A 14 7.36 -9.35 3.55
CA ASP A 14 8.38 -9.65 2.53
C ASP A 14 7.81 -9.58 1.11
N VAL A 15 6.52 -9.90 0.94
CA VAL A 15 5.83 -9.80 -0.35
C VAL A 15 5.67 -8.34 -0.77
N ILE A 16 5.37 -7.45 0.17
CA ILE A 16 5.24 -6.00 -0.07
C ILE A 16 6.58 -5.40 -0.53
N ARG A 17 7.69 -5.80 0.12
CA ARG A 17 9.05 -5.37 -0.26
C ARG A 17 9.42 -5.78 -1.69
N LYS A 18 8.98 -6.96 -2.15
CA LYS A 18 9.28 -7.47 -3.49
C LYS A 18 8.61 -6.66 -4.62
N TYR A 19 7.54 -5.92 -4.32
CA TYR A 19 6.85 -5.07 -5.30
C TYR A 19 7.42 -3.65 -5.40
N ALA A 20 7.94 -3.09 -4.30
CA ALA A 20 8.63 -1.79 -4.31
C ALA A 20 9.86 -1.79 -5.24
N ALA A 21 10.57 -2.92 -5.35
CA ALA A 21 11.72 -3.06 -6.23
C ALA A 21 11.38 -3.08 -7.74
N ARG A 22 10.12 -3.36 -8.13
CA ARG A 22 9.72 -3.39 -9.55
C ARG A 22 9.32 -2.02 -10.12
N PHE A 23 9.05 -1.03 -9.26
CA PHE A 23 8.75 0.34 -9.69
C PHE A 23 10.00 1.21 -9.90
N GLY A 24 11.19 0.74 -9.49
CA GLY A 24 12.46 1.49 -9.62
C GLY A 24 13.09 1.51 -11.02
N SER A 25 12.44 0.98 -12.06
CA SER A 25 13.03 0.91 -13.39
C SER A 25 12.05 1.33 -14.48
N SER A 26 11.73 2.63 -14.52
CA SER A 26 11.26 3.28 -15.74
C SER A 26 11.92 4.65 -15.86
N SER A 27 12.95 4.70 -16.69
CA SER A 27 13.71 5.90 -17.01
C SER A 27 12.83 6.87 -17.80
N HIS A 28 12.28 7.89 -17.15
CA HIS A 28 11.62 9.00 -17.84
C HIS A 28 12.70 9.94 -18.42
N VAL A 29 13.05 9.74 -19.70
CA VAL A 29 13.80 10.72 -20.48
C VAL A 29 12.80 11.61 -21.21
N GLY A 30 12.83 12.90 -20.90
CA GLY A 30 12.03 13.94 -21.54
C GLY A 30 12.04 15.23 -20.72
N ALA A 31 13.14 15.99 -20.82
CA ALA A 31 13.34 17.25 -20.12
C ALA A 31 12.59 18.41 -20.78
N VAL A 32 11.79 19.15 -20.01
CA VAL A 32 11.68 20.62 -20.09
C VAL A 32 11.40 21.17 -18.68
N ASP A 33 12.20 22.16 -18.31
CA ASP A 33 12.37 22.83 -17.01
C ASP A 33 11.17 23.70 -16.59
N THR A 34 10.57 23.40 -15.42
CA THR A 34 10.03 24.41 -14.50
C THR A 34 10.11 23.91 -13.05
N ARG A 35 11.10 24.43 -12.33
CA ARG A 35 11.18 24.39 -10.86
C ARG A 35 10.06 25.22 -10.24
N ASP A 36 8.87 24.63 -10.20
CA ASP A 36 7.85 25.04 -9.24
C ASP A 36 7.26 23.76 -8.65
N ARG A 37 7.64 23.48 -7.39
CA ARG A 37 7.05 22.51 -6.46
C ARG A 37 5.92 21.69 -7.08
N ARG A 38 6.26 20.62 -7.80
CA ARG A 38 5.28 19.73 -8.43
C ARG A 38 4.38 19.24 -7.32
N ALA A 39 3.16 19.75 -7.23
CA ALA A 39 2.19 19.29 -6.25
C ALA A 39 2.17 17.77 -6.37
N HIS A 40 2.57 17.06 -5.31
CA HIS A 40 2.65 15.59 -5.37
C HIS A 40 1.28 15.08 -5.79
N ASN A 41 1.28 14.17 -6.75
CA ASN A 41 0.01 13.69 -7.27
C ASN A 41 -0.71 12.88 -6.18
N LEU A 42 -2.04 12.87 -6.19
CA LEU A 42 -2.85 12.23 -5.15
C LEU A 42 -2.45 10.76 -4.92
N PHE A 43 -2.14 10.03 -5.99
CA PHE A 43 -1.77 8.61 -5.89
C PHE A 43 -0.35 8.41 -5.32
N GLU A 44 0.56 9.35 -5.57
CA GLU A 44 1.89 9.38 -4.98
C GLU A 44 1.82 9.68 -3.48
N ALA A 45 0.99 10.64 -3.06
CA ALA A 45 0.73 10.90 -1.65
C ALA A 45 0.13 9.66 -0.95
N ALA A 46 -0.87 9.02 -1.56
CA ALA A 46 -1.46 7.80 -0.99
C ALA A 46 -0.47 6.64 -0.91
N ALA A 47 0.37 6.45 -1.93
CA ALA A 47 1.40 5.41 -1.93
C ALA A 47 2.46 5.66 -0.85
N ALA A 48 2.96 6.89 -0.74
CA ALA A 48 3.92 7.28 0.29
C ALA A 48 3.33 7.14 1.69
N TYR A 49 2.10 7.63 1.90
CA TYR A 49 1.40 7.53 3.18
C TYR A 49 1.19 6.08 3.62
N VAL A 50 0.66 5.21 2.76
CA VAL A 50 0.42 3.80 3.11
C VAL A 50 1.72 3.04 3.35
N ALA A 51 2.78 3.33 2.58
CA ALA A 51 4.09 2.75 2.82
C ALA A 51 4.66 3.19 4.18
N ALA A 52 4.58 4.47 4.52
CA ALA A 52 5.01 5.00 5.81
C ALA A 52 4.20 4.40 6.97
N CYS A 53 2.88 4.24 6.82
CA CYS A 53 2.04 3.53 7.80
C CYS A 53 2.46 2.07 8.00
N ALA A 54 2.86 1.37 6.93
CA ALA A 54 3.33 -0.01 7.03
C ALA A 54 4.73 -0.13 7.67
N GLU A 55 5.53 0.94 7.60
CA GLU A 55 6.87 1.05 8.18
C GLU A 55 6.88 1.66 9.60
N ASP A 56 5.74 2.12 10.09
CA ASP A 56 5.60 2.85 11.37
C ASP A 56 6.46 4.14 11.42
N ASP A 57 6.65 4.79 10.26
CA ASP A 57 7.45 6.01 10.11
C ASP A 57 6.56 7.25 10.23
N GLN A 58 6.41 7.75 11.46
CA GLN A 58 5.50 8.86 11.75
C GLN A 58 5.87 10.17 11.04
N ASP A 59 7.17 10.45 10.89
CA ASP A 59 7.62 11.67 10.21
C ASP A 59 7.22 11.66 8.73
N ARG A 60 7.36 10.50 8.06
CA ARG A 60 6.92 10.33 6.67
C ARG A 60 5.42 10.28 6.50
N ILE A 61 4.69 9.77 7.50
CA ILE A 61 3.22 9.82 7.53
C ILE A 61 2.77 11.28 7.49
N ASP A 62 3.31 12.12 8.36
CA ASP A 62 2.94 13.54 8.46
C ASP A 62 3.36 14.31 7.20
N GLU A 63 4.54 14.00 6.63
CA GLU A 63 5.00 14.59 5.38
C GLU A 63 4.05 14.27 4.21
N ALA A 64 3.74 12.99 3.98
CA ALA A 64 2.87 12.58 2.88
C ALA A 64 1.44 13.09 3.04
N ALA A 65 0.93 13.18 4.28
CA ALA A 65 -0.39 13.72 4.57
C ALA A 65 -0.51 15.22 4.25
N ALA A 66 0.60 15.97 4.32
CA ALA A 66 0.63 17.41 4.00
C ALA A 66 0.64 17.71 2.50
N TRP A 67 0.85 16.71 1.64
CA TRP A 67 0.96 16.90 0.19
C TRP A 67 -0.38 17.19 -0.50
N VAL A 68 -1.48 16.68 0.04
CA VAL A 68 -2.83 16.78 -0.55
C VAL A 68 -3.87 17.02 0.54
N SER A 69 -5.12 17.36 0.15
CA SER A 69 -6.19 17.48 1.15
C SER A 69 -6.51 16.13 1.80
N PRO A 70 -7.03 16.10 3.04
CA PRO A 70 -7.44 14.86 3.70
C PRO A 70 -8.43 14.03 2.88
N GLU A 71 -9.35 14.67 2.16
CA GLU A 71 -10.34 14.02 1.29
C GLU A 71 -9.66 13.36 0.08
N ALA A 72 -8.69 14.06 -0.53
CA ALA A 72 -7.89 13.53 -1.62
C ALA A 72 -7.07 12.32 -1.17
N LEU A 73 -6.42 12.40 0.00
CA LEU A 73 -5.67 11.30 0.57
C LEU A 73 -6.57 10.08 0.84
N SER A 74 -7.74 10.30 1.45
CA SER A 74 -8.71 9.24 1.74
C SER A 74 -9.17 8.53 0.48
N PHE A 75 -9.46 9.29 -0.59
CA PHE A 75 -9.79 8.72 -1.90
C PHE A 75 -8.65 7.86 -2.44
N GLY A 76 -7.41 8.36 -2.40
CA GLY A 76 -6.23 7.65 -2.89
C GLY A 76 -5.95 6.36 -2.12
N VAL A 77 -6.08 6.38 -0.79
CA VAL A 77 -5.90 5.20 0.08
C VAL A 77 -6.97 4.15 -0.22
N ASN A 78 -8.23 4.56 -0.38
CA ASN A 78 -9.32 3.64 -0.71
C ASN A 78 -9.11 2.97 -2.08
N GLU A 79 -8.72 3.74 -3.09
CA GLU A 79 -8.42 3.19 -4.42
C GLU A 79 -7.21 2.24 -4.39
N LEU A 80 -6.15 2.58 -3.65
CA LEU A 80 -4.98 1.72 -3.47
C LEU A 80 -5.36 0.40 -2.79
N ALA A 81 -6.21 0.44 -1.75
CA ALA A 81 -6.71 -0.75 -1.07
C ALA A 81 -7.50 -1.66 -2.02
N CYS A 82 -8.42 -1.10 -2.82
CA CYS A 82 -9.16 -1.84 -3.84
C CYS A 82 -8.23 -2.54 -4.84
N ARG A 83 -7.24 -1.82 -5.38
CA ARG A 83 -6.27 -2.38 -6.33
C ARG A 83 -5.43 -3.48 -5.71
N ALA A 84 -4.96 -3.29 -4.48
CA ALA A 84 -4.17 -4.29 -3.76
C ALA A 84 -4.98 -5.58 -3.54
N VAL A 85 -6.24 -5.47 -3.11
CA VAL A 85 -7.12 -6.63 -2.91
C VAL A 85 -7.38 -7.36 -4.23
N ILE A 86 -7.65 -6.65 -5.32
CA ILE A 86 -7.89 -7.26 -6.64
C ILE A 86 -6.64 -7.99 -7.15
N ALA A 87 -5.47 -7.36 -7.01
CA ALA A 87 -4.20 -7.95 -7.41
C ALA A 87 -3.94 -9.24 -6.61
N LEU A 88 -4.06 -9.17 -5.29
CA LEU A 88 -3.81 -10.29 -4.39
C LEU A 88 -4.83 -11.44 -4.56
N ALA A 89 -6.10 -11.11 -4.84
CA ALA A 89 -7.13 -12.09 -5.16
C ALA A 89 -6.78 -12.91 -6.40
N ARG A 90 -6.26 -12.25 -7.45
CA ARG A 90 -5.79 -12.93 -8.67
C ARG A 90 -4.57 -13.80 -8.40
N GLU A 91 -3.63 -13.33 -7.60
CA GLU A 91 -2.43 -14.11 -7.22
C GLU A 91 -2.76 -15.37 -6.42
N ARG A 92 -3.81 -15.31 -5.58
CA ARG A 92 -4.24 -16.39 -4.70
C ARG A 92 -5.33 -17.29 -5.28
N ASP A 93 -5.80 -17.01 -6.50
CA ASP A 93 -6.99 -17.63 -7.10
C ASP A 93 -8.19 -17.66 -6.13
N ALA A 94 -8.41 -16.52 -5.46
CA ALA A 94 -9.42 -16.36 -4.42
C ALA A 94 -10.36 -15.19 -4.75
N SER A 95 -11.52 -15.13 -4.09
CA SER A 95 -12.41 -13.98 -4.23
C SER A 95 -11.84 -12.75 -3.50
N PRO A 96 -12.08 -11.52 -4.00
CA PRO A 96 -11.71 -10.29 -3.29
C PRO A 96 -12.22 -10.23 -1.85
N GLY A 97 -13.44 -10.72 -1.62
CA GLY A 97 -14.05 -10.78 -0.29
C GLY A 97 -13.32 -11.72 0.67
N ALA A 98 -12.88 -12.89 0.19
CA ALA A 98 -12.09 -13.82 1.01
C ALA A 98 -10.73 -13.20 1.38
N VAL A 99 -10.06 -12.55 0.43
CA VAL A 99 -8.78 -11.86 0.66
C VAL A 99 -8.93 -10.71 1.65
N ALA A 100 -9.94 -9.85 1.49
CA ALA A 100 -10.15 -8.73 2.40
C ALA A 100 -10.42 -9.19 3.85
N ARG A 101 -11.19 -10.27 4.02
CA ARG A 101 -11.45 -10.85 5.35
C ARG A 101 -10.19 -11.46 5.95
N ASP A 102 -9.40 -12.20 5.17
CA ASP A 102 -8.13 -12.79 5.58
C ASP A 102 -7.12 -11.71 6.04
N LEU A 103 -6.95 -10.63 5.26
CA LEU A 103 -6.07 -9.51 5.62
C LEU A 103 -6.46 -8.84 6.94
N LEU A 104 -7.75 -8.86 7.29
CA LEU A 104 -8.29 -8.29 8.52
C LEU A 104 -8.43 -9.32 9.67
N GLY A 105 -8.01 -10.57 9.47
CA GLY A 105 -8.13 -11.63 10.47
C GLY A 105 -9.59 -12.02 10.79
N LEU A 106 -10.52 -11.76 9.86
CA LEU A 106 -11.93 -12.08 10.02
C LEU A 106 -12.21 -13.53 9.60
N PRO A 107 -13.18 -14.23 10.24
CA PRO A 107 -13.52 -15.60 9.86
C PRO A 107 -14.04 -15.68 8.43
N ALA A 108 -13.87 -16.81 7.74
CA ALA A 108 -14.50 -17.03 6.44
C ALA A 108 -16.03 -16.89 6.56
N ALA A 109 -16.65 -16.31 5.53
CA ALA A 109 -18.12 -16.17 5.44
C ALA A 109 -18.76 -17.47 4.94
#